data_AF-A0A3D3AJV2-F1
#
_entry.id   AF-A0A3D3AJV2-F1
#
_cell.length_a   1.000
_cell.length_b   1.000
_cell.length_c   1.000
_cell.angle_alpha   90.00
_cell.angle_beta   90.00
_cell.angle_gamma   90.00
#
_symmetry.space_group_name_H-M   'P 1'
#
loop_
_entity.id
_entity.type
_entity.pdbx_description
1 polymer ?
#
loop_
_entity_poly.entity_id
_entity_poly.type
_entity_poly.pdbx_seq_one_letter_code
_entity_poly.pdbx_strand_id
1 'polypeptide(L)'
;MKKLLILVFCSMVAVSSAYSGDLELETIGALGGANLYLSYMAIGAVADGYTKKVYDKKTAKGMIAEVVSISNVSKDYLKKLIDQGVLTGNDVDFANTMIETYDYLIAEGTAFSKYVDNPQKNFSDDFHSNRNLAWGKISQLLGLNK
;
A
#
# COMPACT_ATOMS: atom_id res chain seq x y z
N MET A 1 30.86 56.41 -26.31
CA MET A 1 30.67 56.16 -24.85
C MET A 1 29.23 55.70 -24.69
N LYS A 2 28.93 54.39 -24.66
CA LYS A 2 28.96 53.49 -23.47
C LYS A 2 28.18 54.16 -22.32
N LYS A 3 27.03 53.69 -21.82
CA LYS A 3 26.27 52.43 -21.89
C LYS A 3 24.81 52.75 -21.55
N LEU A 4 23.85 52.31 -22.36
CA LEU A 4 22.45 52.22 -21.96
C LEU A 4 22.29 50.88 -21.23
N LEU A 5 22.34 50.91 -19.91
CA LEU A 5 22.25 49.73 -19.06
C LEU A 5 20.78 49.31 -18.95
N ILE A 6 20.46 48.27 -19.72
CA ILE A 6 19.23 47.49 -19.67
C ILE A 6 19.03 47.00 -18.24
N LEU A 7 17.99 47.49 -17.57
CA LEU A 7 17.53 46.99 -16.27
C LEU A 7 16.67 45.74 -16.50
N VAL A 8 17.31 44.61 -16.85
CA VAL A 8 16.70 43.28 -16.72
C VAL A 8 16.72 42.96 -15.22
N PHE A 9 15.65 43.34 -14.52
CA PHE A 9 15.45 42.94 -13.14
C PHE A 9 15.10 41.46 -13.13
N CYS A 10 15.97 40.70 -12.48
CA CYS A 10 16.03 39.26 -12.42
C CYS A 10 14.75 38.69 -11.77
N SER A 11 13.75 38.32 -12.57
CA SER A 11 12.70 37.40 -12.16
C SER A 11 13.14 35.97 -12.49
N MET A 12 14.27 35.53 -11.93
CA MET A 12 14.50 34.10 -11.74
C MET A 12 13.58 33.67 -10.61
N VAL A 13 12.36 33.31 -11.00
CA VAL A 13 11.45 32.57 -10.15
C VAL A 13 12.20 31.31 -9.74
N ALA A 14 12.48 31.18 -8.45
CA ALA A 14 12.95 29.95 -7.84
C ALA A 14 11.84 28.90 -7.94
N VAL A 15 11.67 28.29 -9.12
CA VAL A 15 10.83 27.10 -9.33
C VAL A 15 11.76 25.89 -9.40
N SER A 16 12.48 25.61 -8.32
CA SER A 16 13.39 24.46 -8.27
C SER A 16 13.16 23.56 -7.07
N SER A 17 12.23 23.90 -6.16
CA SER A 17 11.90 23.07 -4.99
C SER A 17 10.65 22.21 -5.16
N ALA A 18 9.80 22.48 -6.16
CA ALA A 18 8.54 21.74 -6.35
C ALA A 18 8.74 20.42 -7.14
N TYR A 19 9.75 20.34 -8.00
CA TYR A 19 9.90 19.21 -8.93
C TYR A 19 10.58 17.98 -8.33
N SER A 20 11.37 18.11 -7.25
CA SER A 20 11.97 16.91 -6.63
C SER A 20 10.93 16.16 -5.80
N GLY A 21 10.19 16.87 -4.94
CA GLY A 21 9.24 16.28 -3.99
C GLY A 21 8.18 15.39 -4.65
N ASP A 22 7.70 15.79 -5.83
CA ASP A 22 6.70 15.01 -6.59
C ASP A 22 7.26 13.65 -7.05
N LEU A 23 8.47 13.60 -7.61
CA LEU A 23 9.07 12.33 -8.06
C LEU A 23 9.39 11.42 -6.88
N GLU A 24 9.82 11.98 -5.75
CA GLU A 24 10.08 11.21 -4.54
C GLU A 24 8.79 10.59 -3.98
N LEU A 25 7.70 11.36 -3.91
CA LEU A 25 6.39 10.86 -3.47
C LEU A 25 5.79 9.86 -4.46
N GLU A 26 5.87 10.11 -5.76
CA GLU A 26 5.45 9.16 -6.80
C GLU A 26 6.22 7.84 -6.70
N THR A 27 7.53 7.90 -6.48
CA THR A 27 8.38 6.72 -6.31
C THR A 27 7.98 5.93 -5.06
N ILE A 28 7.78 6.62 -3.93
CA ILE A 28 7.31 5.99 -2.70
C ILE A 28 5.92 5.39 -2.89
N GLY A 29 5.02 6.07 -3.59
CA GLY A 29 3.68 5.60 -3.92
C GLY A 29 3.71 4.34 -4.78
N ALA A 30 4.56 4.31 -5.82
CA ALA A 30 4.73 3.16 -6.69
C ALA A 30 5.29 1.94 -5.92
N LEU A 31 6.33 2.15 -5.09
CA LEU A 31 6.88 1.09 -4.23
C LEU A 31 5.86 0.61 -3.21
N GLY A 32 5.06 1.52 -2.65
CA GLY A 32 3.97 1.21 -1.75
C GLY A 32 2.87 0.37 -2.40
N GLY A 33 2.47 0.72 -3.63
CA GLY A 33 1.54 -0.06 -4.44
C GLY A 33 2.07 -1.46 -4.75
N ALA A 34 3.36 -1.57 -5.10
CA ALA A 34 4.01 -2.85 -5.30
C ALA A 34 4.02 -3.70 -4.03
N ASN A 35 4.25 -3.08 -2.86
CA ASN A 35 4.20 -3.79 -1.57
C ASN A 35 2.78 -4.31 -1.24
N LEU A 36 1.74 -3.55 -1.56
CA LEU A 36 0.34 -4.02 -1.43
C LEU A 36 0.09 -5.26 -2.31
N TYR A 37 0.52 -5.21 -3.58
CA TYR A 37 0.39 -6.34 -4.50
C TYR A 37 1.17 -7.58 -4.04
N LEU A 38 2.41 -7.41 -3.59
CA LEU A 38 3.22 -8.52 -3.09
C LEU A 38 2.63 -9.12 -1.81
N SER A 39 2.06 -8.30 -0.92
CA SER A 39 1.37 -8.77 0.28
C SER A 39 0.13 -9.59 -0.07
N TYR A 40 -0.69 -9.11 -1.01
CA TYR A 40 -1.83 -9.83 -1.57
C TYR A 40 -1.45 -11.20 -2.16
N MET A 41 -0.35 -11.22 -2.93
CA MET A 41 0.18 -12.45 -3.53
C MET A 41 0.70 -13.41 -2.48
N ALA A 42 1.45 -12.91 -1.49
CA ALA A 42 2.01 -13.72 -0.41
C ALA A 42 0.91 -14.41 0.41
N ILE A 43 -0.14 -13.67 0.80
CA ILE A 43 -1.29 -14.24 1.54
C ILE A 43 -1.95 -15.36 0.72
N GLY A 44 -2.24 -15.10 -0.56
CA GLY A 44 -2.85 -16.10 -1.45
C GLY A 44 -1.97 -17.34 -1.65
N ALA A 45 -0.67 -17.16 -1.84
CA ALA A 45 0.29 -18.26 -2.01
C ALA A 45 0.38 -19.13 -0.75
N VAL A 46 0.38 -18.52 0.44
CA VAL A 46 0.39 -19.26 1.70
C VAL A 46 -0.93 -20.02 1.89
N ALA A 47 -2.07 -19.41 1.56
CA ALA A 47 -3.37 -20.08 1.61
C ALA A 47 -3.43 -21.29 0.67
N ASP A 48 -2.96 -21.14 -0.57
CA ASP A 48 -2.84 -22.23 -1.53
C ASP A 48 -1.89 -23.34 -1.03
N GLY A 49 -0.74 -22.97 -0.48
CA GLY A 49 0.22 -23.92 0.08
C GLY A 49 -0.36 -24.72 1.25
N TYR A 50 -1.12 -24.07 2.14
CA TYR A 50 -1.80 -24.74 3.24
C TYR A 50 -2.90 -25.69 2.74
N THR A 51 -3.78 -25.23 1.85
CA THR A 51 -4.89 -26.04 1.33
C THR A 51 -4.40 -27.27 0.54
N LYS A 52 -3.28 -27.14 -0.17
CA LYS A 52 -2.59 -28.24 -0.86
C LYS A 52 -1.70 -29.08 0.08
N LYS A 53 -1.72 -28.83 1.39
CA LYS A 53 -0.95 -29.54 2.42
C LYS A 53 0.57 -29.48 2.24
N VAL A 54 1.06 -28.45 1.55
CA VAL A 54 2.49 -28.14 1.44
C VAL A 54 2.99 -27.49 2.74
N TYR A 55 2.16 -26.65 3.35
CA TYR A 55 2.45 -26.02 4.65
C TYR A 55 1.59 -26.61 5.75
N ASP A 56 2.21 -26.86 6.90
CA ASP A 56 1.47 -27.16 8.12
C ASP A 56 0.83 -25.88 8.71
N LYS A 57 -0.05 -26.10 9.68
CA LYS A 57 -0.76 -25.02 10.38
C LYS A 57 0.18 -23.97 10.99
N LYS A 58 1.28 -24.42 11.60
CA LYS A 58 2.23 -23.54 12.28
C LYS A 58 2.94 -22.62 11.29
N THR A 59 3.41 -23.20 10.19
CA THR A 59 4.13 -22.52 9.11
C THR A 59 3.22 -21.51 8.41
N ALA A 60 2.02 -21.95 8.01
CA ALA A 60 1.06 -21.08 7.33
C ALA A 60 0.68 -19.86 8.20
N LYS A 61 0.37 -20.08 9.48
CA LYS A 61 0.05 -18.99 10.41
C LYS A 61 1.24 -18.08 10.69
N GLY A 62 2.46 -18.63 10.78
CA GLY A 62 3.69 -17.85 10.98
C GLY A 62 3.93 -16.88 9.83
N MET A 63 3.92 -17.38 8.60
CA MET A 63 4.10 -16.55 7.40
C MET A 63 3.03 -15.46 7.28
N ILE A 64 1.77 -15.79 7.57
CA ILE A 64 0.68 -14.82 7.52
C ILE A 64 0.81 -13.77 8.61
N ALA A 65 1.25 -14.15 9.81
CA ALA A 65 1.50 -13.19 10.89
C ALA A 65 2.59 -12.19 10.52
N GLU A 66 3.64 -12.62 9.80
CA GLU A 66 4.68 -11.73 9.29
C GLU A 66 4.12 -10.72 8.28
N VAL A 67 3.34 -11.17 7.29
CA VAL A 67 2.72 -10.29 6.29
C VAL A 67 1.75 -9.30 6.95
N VAL A 68 0.93 -9.77 7.89
CA VAL A 68 0.00 -8.91 8.65
C VAL A 68 0.77 -7.89 9.49
N SER A 69 1.88 -8.27 10.13
CA SER A 69 2.71 -7.37 10.92
C SER A 69 3.31 -6.26 10.05
N ILE A 70 3.92 -6.62 8.92
CA ILE A 70 4.48 -5.65 7.96
C ILE A 70 3.38 -4.70 7.44
N SER A 71 2.21 -5.25 7.11
CA SER A 71 1.06 -4.47 6.65
C SER A 71 0.59 -3.45 7.69
N ASN A 72 0.55 -3.82 8.97
CA ASN A 72 0.22 -2.89 10.06
C ASN A 72 1.26 -1.78 10.18
N VAL A 73 2.54 -2.11 10.12
CA VAL A 73 3.62 -1.11 10.18
C VAL A 73 3.49 -0.11 9.01
N SER A 74 3.34 -0.60 7.78
CA SER A 74 3.16 0.26 6.60
C SER A 74 1.94 1.16 6.73
N LYS A 75 0.81 0.61 7.18
CA LYS A 75 -0.42 1.37 7.43
C LYS A 75 -0.21 2.48 8.48
N ASP A 76 0.47 2.17 9.57
CA ASP A 76 0.70 3.13 10.65
C ASP A 76 1.61 4.28 10.22
N TYR A 77 2.61 4.02 9.39
CA TYR A 77 3.45 5.08 8.84
C TYR A 77 2.70 5.96 7.83
N LEU A 78 1.82 5.40 7.01
CA LEU A 78 0.95 6.21 6.14
C LEU A 78 0.03 7.13 6.97
N LYS A 79 -0.55 6.62 8.06
CA LYS A 79 -1.35 7.44 8.99
C LYS A 79 -0.52 8.58 9.58
N LYS A 80 0.70 8.31 10.02
CA LYS A 80 1.60 9.36 10.54
C LYS A 80 1.90 10.44 9.51
N LEU A 81 2.08 10.10 8.23
CA LEU A 81 2.30 11.09 7.17
C LEU A 81 1.10 12.03 7.02
N ILE A 82 -0.11 11.49 7.12
CA ILE A 82 -1.36 12.28 7.07
C ILE A 82 -1.50 13.13 8.33
N ASP A 83 -1.36 12.53 9.51
CA ASP A 83 -1.56 13.20 10.81
C ASP A 83 -0.57 14.35 11.04
N GLN A 84 0.65 14.24 10.50
CA GLN A 84 1.68 15.28 10.57
C GLN A 84 1.52 16.37 9.51
N GLY A 85 0.53 16.26 8.60
CA GLY A 85 0.33 17.21 7.51
C GLY A 85 1.47 17.23 6.49
N VAL A 86 2.21 16.12 6.36
CA VAL A 86 3.31 15.99 5.38
C VAL A 86 2.75 15.89 3.96
N LEU A 87 1.59 15.25 3.80
CA LEU A 87 0.91 15.07 2.54
C LEU A 87 -0.16 16.15 2.33
N THR A 88 -0.41 16.52 1.08
CA THR A 88 -1.47 17.48 0.72
C THR A 88 -2.26 17.01 -0.48
N GLY A 89 -3.52 17.47 -0.61
CA GLY A 89 -4.35 17.22 -1.79
C GLY A 89 -4.44 15.73 -2.15
N ASN A 90 -4.16 15.42 -3.42
CA ASN A 90 -4.27 14.08 -3.99
C ASN A 90 -3.38 13.05 -3.28
N ASP A 91 -2.26 13.45 -2.66
CA ASP A 91 -1.38 12.54 -1.95
C ASP A 91 -2.02 11.98 -0.67
N VAL A 92 -2.86 12.80 -0.02
CA VAL A 92 -3.65 12.36 1.15
C VAL A 92 -4.66 11.30 0.73
N ASP A 93 -5.35 11.51 -0.40
CA ASP A 93 -6.33 10.56 -0.92
C ASP A 93 -5.67 9.25 -1.37
N PHE A 94 -4.49 9.34 -1.98
CA PHE A 94 -3.68 8.18 -2.35
C PHE A 94 -3.25 7.39 -1.11
N ALA A 95 -2.70 8.06 -0.09
CA ALA A 95 -2.30 7.43 1.16
C ALA A 95 -3.48 6.80 1.92
N ASN A 96 -4.65 7.45 1.93
CA ASN A 96 -5.89 6.89 2.50
C ASN A 96 -6.33 5.62 1.76
N THR A 97 -6.25 5.61 0.43
CA THR A 97 -6.57 4.43 -0.37
C THR A 97 -5.62 3.28 -0.06
N MET A 98 -4.32 3.56 0.13
CA MET A 98 -3.35 2.56 0.56
C MET A 98 -3.65 2.03 1.97
N ILE A 99 -4.01 2.90 2.93
CA ILE A 99 -4.40 2.52 4.30
C ILE A 99 -5.59 1.56 4.27
N GLU A 100 -6.64 1.92 3.52
CA GLU A 100 -7.84 1.09 3.36
C GLU A 100 -7.48 -0.28 2.75
N THR A 101 -6.57 -0.29 1.76
CA THR A 101 -6.09 -1.53 1.14
C THR A 101 -5.34 -2.40 2.15
N TYR A 102 -4.47 -1.82 2.99
CA TYR A 102 -3.82 -2.58 4.08
C TYR A 102 -4.83 -3.12 5.08
N ASP A 103 -5.89 -2.38 5.42
CA ASP A 103 -6.94 -2.89 6.31
C ASP A 103 -7.61 -4.14 5.73
N TYR A 104 -7.90 -4.16 4.42
CA TYR A 104 -8.40 -5.38 3.75
C TYR A 104 -7.37 -6.52 3.76
N LEU A 105 -6.09 -6.26 3.51
CA LEU A 105 -5.04 -7.30 3.54
C LEU A 105 -4.85 -7.88 4.95
N ILE A 106 -4.90 -7.03 5.98
CA ILE A 106 -4.83 -7.46 7.38
C ILE A 106 -6.04 -8.32 7.75
N ALA A 107 -7.24 -7.92 7.30
CA ALA A 107 -8.47 -8.68 7.51
C ALA A 107 -8.44 -10.02 6.77
N GLU A 108 -7.95 -10.05 5.53
CA GLU A 108 -7.73 -11.27 4.74
C GLU A 108 -6.81 -12.26 5.48
N GLY A 109 -5.61 -11.81 5.88
CA GLY A 109 -4.65 -12.65 6.62
C GLY A 109 -5.22 -13.13 7.97
N THR A 110 -5.94 -12.25 8.68
CA THR A 110 -6.59 -12.61 9.96
C THR A 110 -7.69 -13.65 9.78
N ALA A 111 -8.52 -13.50 8.75
CA ALA A 111 -9.58 -14.47 8.41
C ALA A 111 -8.98 -15.83 8.04
N PHE A 112 -7.92 -15.85 7.23
CA PHE A 112 -7.21 -17.08 6.91
C PHE A 112 -6.61 -17.74 8.15
N SER A 113 -5.97 -16.98 9.05
CA SER A 113 -5.43 -17.51 10.30
C SER A 113 -6.51 -18.16 11.18
N LYS A 114 -7.71 -17.56 11.25
CA LYS A 114 -8.89 -18.13 11.92
C LYS A 114 -9.39 -19.40 11.24
N TYR A 115 -9.44 -19.41 9.90
CA TYR A 115 -9.83 -20.59 9.12
C TYR A 115 -8.90 -21.78 9.37
N VAL A 116 -7.57 -21.54 9.39
CA VAL A 116 -6.56 -22.56 9.72
C VAL A 116 -6.75 -23.10 11.14
N ASP A 117 -7.20 -22.27 12.08
CA ASP A 117 -7.49 -22.72 13.45
C ASP A 117 -8.78 -23.53 13.55
N ASN A 118 -9.83 -23.06 12.88
CA ASN A 118 -11.18 -23.60 12.95
C ASN A 118 -11.85 -23.42 11.59
N PRO A 119 -11.89 -24.46 10.74
CA PRO A 119 -12.43 -24.37 9.38
C PRO A 119 -13.95 -24.16 9.40
N GLN A 120 -14.37 -22.90 9.52
CA GLN A 120 -15.77 -22.49 9.43
C GLN A 120 -16.01 -21.69 8.15
N LYS A 121 -17.21 -21.83 7.58
CA LYS A 121 -17.58 -21.20 6.31
C LYS A 121 -17.44 -19.67 6.35
N ASN A 122 -17.84 -19.04 7.45
CA ASN A 122 -17.74 -17.59 7.64
C ASN A 122 -16.29 -17.08 7.49
N PHE A 123 -15.28 -17.78 8.02
CA PHE A 123 -13.89 -17.34 7.88
C PHE A 123 -13.38 -17.47 6.44
N SER A 124 -13.86 -18.45 5.69
CA SER A 124 -13.56 -18.56 4.26
C SER A 124 -14.23 -17.46 3.46
N ASP A 125 -15.48 -17.13 3.78
CA ASP A 125 -16.21 -16.02 3.14
C ASP A 125 -15.52 -14.68 3.44
N ASP A 126 -15.12 -14.44 4.70
CA ASP A 126 -14.39 -13.25 5.12
C ASP A 126 -13.04 -13.13 4.40
N PHE A 127 -12.31 -14.24 4.25
CA PHE A 127 -11.07 -14.28 3.48
C PHE A 127 -11.29 -13.82 2.04
N HIS A 128 -12.25 -14.42 1.33
CA HIS A 128 -12.51 -14.08 -0.08
C HIS A 128 -13.08 -12.67 -0.25
N SER A 129 -13.94 -12.22 0.66
CA SER A 129 -14.50 -10.87 0.62
C SER A 129 -13.40 -9.81 0.74
N ASN A 130 -12.55 -9.92 1.76
CA ASN A 130 -11.44 -8.99 1.95
C ASN A 130 -10.41 -9.06 0.82
N ARG A 131 -10.11 -10.26 0.32
CA ARG A 131 -9.23 -10.46 -0.83
C ARG A 131 -9.73 -9.72 -2.07
N ASN A 132 -11.03 -9.81 -2.36
CA ASN A 132 -11.63 -9.14 -3.51
C ASN A 132 -11.61 -7.61 -3.36
N LEU A 133 -11.89 -7.10 -2.16
CA LEU A 133 -11.84 -5.67 -1.85
C LEU A 133 -10.40 -5.13 -1.97
N ALA A 134 -9.42 -5.85 -1.42
CA ALA A 134 -8.00 -5.52 -1.55
C ALA A 134 -7.59 -5.48 -3.03
N TRP A 135 -7.93 -6.52 -3.81
CA TRP A 135 -7.58 -6.57 -5.23
C TRP A 135 -8.16 -5.39 -6.01
N GLY A 136 -9.44 -5.04 -5.80
CA GLY A 136 -10.06 -3.92 -6.49
C GLY A 136 -9.34 -2.59 -6.27
N LYS A 137 -8.83 -2.35 -5.05
CA LYS A 137 -8.04 -1.16 -4.73
C LYS A 137 -6.62 -1.24 -5.28
N ILE A 138 -5.96 -2.40 -5.16
CA ILE A 138 -4.60 -2.62 -5.72
C ILE A 138 -4.60 -2.38 -7.22
N SER A 139 -5.57 -2.94 -7.94
CA SER A 139 -5.64 -2.82 -9.39
C SER A 139 -5.96 -1.40 -9.84
N GLN A 140 -6.70 -0.64 -9.04
CA GLN A 140 -6.91 0.80 -9.23
C GLN A 140 -5.61 1.59 -9.02
N LEU A 141 -4.93 1.39 -7.88
CA LEU A 141 -3.70 2.10 -7.50
C LEU A 141 -2.56 1.86 -8.51
N LEU A 142 -2.48 0.65 -9.06
CA LEU A 142 -1.43 0.24 -9.99
C LEU A 142 -1.82 0.39 -11.47
N GLY A 143 -3.02 0.87 -11.79
CA GLY A 143 -3.49 1.00 -13.17
C GLY A 143 -3.60 -0.33 -13.92
N LEU A 144 -3.93 -1.42 -13.21
CA LEU A 144 -4.09 -2.77 -13.77
C LEU A 144 -5.51 -3.04 -14.28
N ASN A 145 -6.48 -2.20 -13.89
CA ASN A 145 -7.84 -2.25 -14.45
C ASN A 145 -7.79 -1.75 -15.90
N LYS A 146 -7.99 -2.67 -16.86
CA LYS A 146 -8.19 -2.35 -18.29
C LYS A 146 -9.66 -2.50 -18.65
#